data_AF-A0A0L7LMR5-F1
#
_entry.id   AF-A0A0L7LMR5-F1
#
_cell.length_a   1.000
_cell.length_b   1.000
_cell.length_c   1.000
_cell.angle_alpha   90.00
_cell.angle_beta   90.00
_cell.angle_gamma   90.00
#
_symmetry.space_group_name_H-M   'P 1'
#
loop_
_entity.id
_entity.type
_entity.pdbx_description
1 polymer ?
#
loop_
_entity_poly.entity_id
_entity_poly.type
_entity_poly.pdbx_seq_one_letter_code
_entity_poly.pdbx_strand_id
1 'polypeptide(L)'
;MEGSIVPLAALVALKKRLGLQLYLDEAHSVGAMGARGRGVTEHARVPPADVDVLMGTFTKSFGAAGGYIAGSRRLIAGVRARGHAHTYAHAMAPPVAAQVLAATRILQTAEGRARDSPVVPLLVYSFSKMAATVERLTAHGVATVGVGFPATPLDSARIRY
;
A
#
# COMPACT_ATOMS: atom_id res chain seq x y z
N MET A 1 -3.50 7.22 7.40
CA MET A 1 -2.61 8.36 7.04
C MET A 1 -1.47 8.58 8.02
N GLU A 2 -1.52 8.01 9.22
CA GLU A 2 -0.49 8.18 10.26
C GLU A 2 0.73 7.27 10.09
N GLY A 3 0.65 6.24 9.24
CA GLY A 3 1.71 5.22 9.14
C GLY A 3 1.66 4.20 10.29
N SER A 4 0.56 4.15 11.04
CA SER A 4 0.32 3.13 12.07
C SER A 4 0.27 1.73 11.47
N ILE A 5 0.88 0.76 12.14
CA ILE A 5 0.85 -0.65 11.76
C ILE A 5 -0.30 -1.34 12.49
N VAL A 6 -1.13 -2.07 11.74
CA VAL A 6 -2.26 -2.82 12.28
C VAL A 6 -1.80 -4.03 13.12
N PRO A 7 -2.44 -4.36 14.26
CA PRO A 7 -2.13 -5.57 15.03
C PRO A 7 -2.68 -6.83 14.34
N LEU A 8 -2.07 -7.21 13.21
CA LEU A 8 -2.59 -8.24 12.31
C LEU A 8 -2.78 -9.61 12.98
N ALA A 9 -1.85 -10.04 13.84
CA ALA A 9 -1.96 -11.32 14.53
C ALA A 9 -3.21 -11.41 15.41
N ALA A 10 -3.55 -10.32 16.11
CA ALA A 10 -4.76 -10.24 16.93
C ALA A 10 -6.03 -10.28 16.06
N LEU A 11 -6.02 -9.61 14.91
CA LEU A 11 -7.14 -9.66 13.96
C LEU A 11 -7.36 -11.05 13.37
N VAL A 12 -6.29 -11.78 13.05
CA VAL A 12 -6.38 -13.17 12.59
C VAL A 12 -6.94 -14.09 13.68
N ALA A 13 -6.51 -13.92 14.93
CA ALA A 13 -7.08 -14.67 16.05
C ALA A 13 -8.58 -14.38 16.23
N LEU A 14 -8.97 -13.10 16.13
CA LEU A 14 -10.37 -12.69 16.21
C LEU A 14 -11.20 -13.26 15.07
N LYS A 15 -10.67 -13.20 13.84
CA LYS A 15 -11.26 -13.81 12.64
C LYS A 15 -11.57 -15.28 12.88
N LYS A 16 -10.58 -16.06 13.34
CA LYS A 16 -10.73 -17.50 13.61
C LYS A 16 -11.78 -17.78 14.68
N ARG A 17 -11.82 -16.97 15.75
CA ARG A 17 -12.78 -17.11 16.86
C ARG A 17 -14.23 -16.80 16.44
N LEU A 18 -14.42 -15.83 15.55
CA LEU A 18 -15.74 -15.32 15.16
C LEU A 18 -16.22 -15.84 13.79
N GLY A 19 -15.43 -16.64 13.08
CA GLY A 19 -15.79 -17.14 11.75
C GLY A 19 -15.87 -16.05 10.67
N LEU A 20 -15.09 -14.97 10.82
CA LEU A 20 -15.09 -13.83 9.89
C LEU A 20 -14.18 -14.08 8.67
N GLN A 21 -14.32 -13.22 7.66
CA GLN A 21 -13.37 -13.09 6.57
C GLN A 21 -12.51 -11.83 6.74
N LEU A 22 -11.26 -11.91 6.34
CA LEU A 22 -10.27 -10.84 6.42
C LEU A 22 -9.78 -10.46 5.03
N TYR A 23 -10.08 -9.22 4.65
CA TYR A 23 -9.52 -8.54 3.50
C TYR A 23 -8.40 -7.62 3.99
N LEU A 24 -7.20 -7.76 3.46
CA LEU A 24 -6.03 -6.97 3.83
C LEU A 24 -5.50 -6.21 2.61
N ASP A 25 -5.47 -4.88 2.74
CA ASP A 25 -4.81 -3.99 1.79
C ASP A 25 -3.34 -3.79 2.18
N GLU A 26 -2.43 -4.31 1.35
CA GLU A 26 -0.98 -4.23 1.49
C GLU A 26 -0.36 -3.10 0.63
N ALA A 27 -1.18 -2.18 0.06
CA ALA A 27 -0.71 -1.18 -0.90
C ALA A 27 0.40 -0.24 -0.37
N HIS A 28 0.50 -0.06 0.95
CA HIS A 28 1.52 0.80 1.60
C HIS A 28 2.61 0.00 2.32
N SER A 29 2.52 -1.32 2.35
CA SER A 29 3.42 -2.19 3.11
C SER A 29 4.20 -3.14 2.21
N VAL A 30 3.63 -3.59 1.09
CA VAL A 30 4.38 -4.41 0.11
C VAL A 30 5.57 -3.61 -0.45
N GLY A 31 6.74 -4.24 -0.49
CA GLY A 31 8.01 -3.63 -0.87
C GLY A 31 8.67 -2.75 0.20
N ALA A 32 7.97 -2.40 1.29
CA ALA A 32 8.50 -1.53 2.36
C ALA A 32 8.60 -2.23 3.72
N MET A 33 7.76 -3.23 3.98
CA MET A 33 7.66 -3.90 5.28
C MET A 33 8.03 -5.38 5.18
N GLY A 34 8.60 -5.89 6.27
CA GLY A 34 9.10 -7.26 6.36
C GLY A 34 10.51 -7.41 5.79
N ALA A 35 11.25 -8.40 6.28
CA ALA A 35 12.66 -8.58 5.90
C ALA A 35 12.86 -8.82 4.39
N ARG A 36 11.82 -9.28 3.68
CA ARG A 36 11.85 -9.52 2.23
C ARG A 36 10.86 -8.62 1.48
N GLY A 37 10.36 -7.56 2.11
CA GLY A 37 9.41 -6.63 1.50
C GLY A 37 8.05 -7.27 1.18
N ARG A 38 7.64 -8.34 1.86
CA ARG A 38 6.37 -9.03 1.56
C ARG A 38 5.15 -8.34 2.18
N GLY A 39 5.35 -7.32 2.99
CA GLY A 39 4.28 -6.54 3.59
C GLY A 39 4.09 -6.81 5.07
N VAL A 40 2.92 -6.41 5.58
CA VAL A 40 2.59 -6.47 7.00
C VAL A 40 2.40 -7.92 7.47
N THR A 41 1.97 -8.83 6.57
CA THR A 41 1.93 -10.27 6.86
C THR A 41 3.28 -10.83 7.30
N GLU A 42 4.36 -10.51 6.57
CA GLU A 42 5.72 -10.92 6.94
C GLU A 42 6.21 -10.18 8.20
N HIS A 43 5.96 -8.88 8.30
CA HIS A 43 6.34 -8.09 9.48
C HIS A 43 5.70 -8.62 10.77
N ALA A 44 4.41 -8.97 10.74
CA ALA A 44 3.66 -9.51 11.87
C ALA A 44 3.84 -11.03 12.06
N ARG A 45 4.65 -11.69 11.24
CA ARG A 45 4.86 -13.15 11.22
C ARG A 45 3.55 -13.95 11.09
N VAL A 46 2.59 -13.39 10.34
CA VAL A 46 1.31 -14.03 10.04
C VAL A 46 1.42 -14.74 8.69
N PRO A 47 1.10 -16.04 8.60
CA PRO A 47 1.05 -16.72 7.31
C PRO A 47 0.05 -16.03 6.37
N PRO A 48 0.43 -15.69 5.12
CA PRO A 48 -0.50 -15.07 4.16
C PRO A 48 -1.79 -15.88 3.93
N ALA A 49 -1.74 -17.20 4.13
CA ALA A 49 -2.89 -18.09 4.03
C ALA A 49 -3.96 -17.86 5.12
N ASP A 50 -3.63 -17.21 6.23
CA ASP A 50 -4.59 -16.83 7.26
C ASP A 50 -5.41 -15.58 6.87
N VAL A 51 -5.05 -14.91 5.77
CA VAL A 51 -5.76 -13.78 5.17
C VAL A 51 -6.54 -14.28 3.94
N ASP A 52 -7.83 -13.98 3.85
CA ASP A 52 -8.68 -14.53 2.78
C ASP A 52 -8.48 -13.82 1.45
N VAL A 53 -8.25 -12.50 1.53
CA VAL A 53 -8.01 -11.64 0.38
C VAL A 53 -6.88 -10.70 0.69
N LEU A 54 -5.82 -10.78 -0.09
CA LEU A 54 -4.71 -9.84 -0.10
C LEU A 54 -4.87 -8.94 -1.30
N MET A 55 -4.87 -7.64 -1.10
CA MET A 55 -4.89 -6.65 -2.18
C MET A 55 -3.60 -5.83 -2.13
N GLY A 56 -3.10 -5.45 -3.29
CA GLY A 56 -2.01 -4.50 -3.38
C GLY A 56 -2.06 -3.68 -4.66
N THR A 57 -1.20 -2.68 -4.74
CA THR A 57 -1.06 -1.80 -5.90
C THR A 57 0.34 -1.89 -6.50
N PHE A 58 0.42 -1.67 -7.80
CA PHE A 58 1.69 -1.54 -8.52
C PHE A 58 2.18 -0.09 -8.65
N THR A 59 1.40 0.89 -8.18
CA THR A 59 1.70 2.32 -8.38
C THR A 59 2.65 2.93 -7.34
N LYS A 60 3.02 2.17 -6.31
CA LYS A 60 3.91 2.63 -5.23
C LYS A 60 5.28 1.96 -5.33
N SER A 61 5.55 0.97 -4.50
CA SER A 61 6.85 0.30 -4.41
C SER A 61 7.31 -0.34 -5.72
N PHE A 62 6.39 -0.64 -6.64
CA PHE A 62 6.71 -1.20 -7.95
C PHE A 62 6.90 -0.14 -9.06
N GLY A 63 6.56 1.13 -8.80
CA GLY A 63 6.74 2.25 -9.73
C GLY A 63 5.98 2.15 -11.06
N ALA A 64 4.96 1.30 -11.15
CA ALA A 64 4.23 0.98 -12.37
C ALA A 64 2.75 1.39 -12.28
N ALA A 65 1.83 0.66 -12.91
CA ALA A 65 0.40 0.94 -12.88
C ALA A 65 -0.44 -0.32 -12.62
N GLY A 66 -1.62 -0.11 -12.04
CA GLY A 66 -2.60 -1.17 -11.74
C GLY A 66 -2.50 -1.71 -10.31
N GLY A 67 -3.12 -2.87 -10.08
CA GLY A 67 -3.15 -3.55 -8.79
C GLY A 67 -3.47 -5.02 -8.94
N TYR A 68 -3.48 -5.73 -7.82
CA TYR A 68 -3.71 -7.15 -7.77
C TYR A 68 -4.56 -7.55 -6.57
N ILE A 69 -5.24 -8.68 -6.71
CA ILE A 69 -5.84 -9.41 -5.61
C ILE A 69 -5.23 -10.81 -5.62
N ALA A 70 -4.81 -11.29 -4.45
CA ALA A 70 -4.32 -12.63 -4.20
C ALA A 70 -5.18 -13.30 -3.12
N GLY A 71 -5.38 -14.60 -3.27
CA GLY A 71 -6.24 -15.39 -2.37
C GLY A 71 -6.42 -16.80 -2.94
N SER A 72 -7.42 -17.53 -2.44
CA SER A 72 -7.67 -18.89 -2.91
C SER A 72 -8.03 -18.94 -4.41
N ARG A 73 -7.67 -20.04 -5.09
CA ARG A 73 -8.01 -20.23 -6.51
C ARG A 73 -9.52 -20.10 -6.76
N ARG A 74 -10.34 -20.60 -5.84
CA ARG A 74 -11.81 -20.49 -5.89
C ARG A 74 -12.26 -19.03 -5.83
N LEU A 75 -11.67 -18.23 -4.94
CA LEU A 75 -11.96 -16.80 -4.81
C LEU A 75 -11.59 -16.06 -6.10
N ILE A 76 -10.35 -16.24 -6.59
CA ILE A 76 -9.88 -15.57 -7.81
C ILE A 76 -10.72 -15.97 -9.02
N ALA A 77 -11.07 -17.25 -9.18
CA ALA A 77 -11.95 -17.71 -10.26
C ALA A 77 -13.34 -17.07 -10.17
N GLY A 78 -13.90 -16.97 -8.96
CA GLY A 78 -15.19 -16.31 -8.73
C GLY A 78 -15.17 -14.81 -9.06
N VAL A 79 -14.11 -14.10 -8.65
CA VAL A 79 -13.92 -12.68 -8.97
C VAL A 79 -13.77 -12.48 -10.48
N ARG A 80 -13.01 -13.34 -11.18
CA ARG A 80 -12.87 -13.24 -12.64
C ARG A 80 -14.18 -13.54 -13.38
N ALA A 81 -14.97 -14.49 -12.90
CA ALA A 81 -16.21 -14.89 -13.55
C ALA A 81 -17.36 -13.88 -13.36
N ARG A 82 -17.36 -13.12 -12.24
CA ARG A 82 -18.51 -12.28 -11.84
C ARG A 82 -18.18 -10.80 -11.61
N GLY A 83 -16.91 -10.46 -11.47
CA GLY A 83 -16.48 -9.11 -11.17
C GLY A 83 -16.58 -8.22 -12.39
N HIS A 84 -17.48 -7.23 -12.36
CA HIS A 84 -17.62 -6.23 -13.43
C HIS A 84 -16.28 -5.56 -13.77
N ALA A 85 -15.49 -5.24 -12.75
CA ALA A 85 -14.17 -4.64 -12.89
C ALA A 85 -13.13 -5.56 -13.56
N HIS A 86 -13.41 -6.86 -13.71
CA HIS A 86 -12.59 -7.77 -14.51
C HIS A 86 -13.20 -8.02 -15.88
N THR A 87 -14.51 -8.28 -15.96
CA THR A 87 -15.22 -8.63 -17.20
C THR A 87 -15.19 -7.51 -18.22
N TYR A 88 -15.29 -6.24 -17.79
CA TYR A 88 -15.37 -5.08 -18.67
C TYR A 88 -14.09 -4.24 -18.71
N ALA A 89 -13.06 -4.62 -17.96
CA ALA A 89 -11.80 -3.89 -17.94
C ALA A 89 -10.85 -4.39 -19.03
N HIS A 90 -10.04 -3.48 -19.56
CA HIS A 90 -8.94 -3.84 -20.44
C HIS A 90 -7.78 -4.46 -19.64
N ALA A 91 -7.11 -5.43 -20.26
CA ALA A 91 -5.90 -6.00 -19.70
C ALA A 91 -4.80 -4.94 -19.55
N MET A 92 -3.93 -5.14 -18.57
CA MET A 92 -2.75 -4.31 -18.37
C MET A 92 -1.87 -4.33 -19.62
N ALA A 93 -1.35 -3.16 -20.01
CA ALA A 93 -0.43 -3.04 -21.13
C ALA A 93 0.82 -3.94 -20.90
N PRO A 94 1.27 -4.72 -21.90
CA PRO A 94 2.44 -5.58 -21.78
C PRO A 94 3.72 -4.91 -21.21
N PRO A 95 4.10 -3.68 -21.62
CA PRO A 95 5.27 -3.02 -21.04
C PRO A 95 5.12 -2.70 -19.54
N VAL A 96 3.90 -2.38 -19.09
CA VAL A 96 3.61 -2.16 -17.65
C VAL A 96 3.73 -3.47 -16.89
N ALA A 97 3.21 -4.57 -17.43
CA ALA A 97 3.36 -5.89 -16.81
C ALA A 97 4.84 -6.33 -16.72
N ALA A 98 5.64 -6.05 -17.76
CA ALA A 98 7.08 -6.31 -17.74
C ALA A 98 7.80 -5.49 -16.66
N GLN A 99 7.45 -4.22 -16.50
CA GLN A 99 7.98 -3.37 -15.43
C GLN A 99 7.64 -3.91 -14.04
N VAL A 100 6.38 -4.31 -13.81
CA VAL A 100 5.94 -4.94 -12.54
C VAL A 100 6.75 -6.19 -12.23
N LEU A 101 6.96 -7.06 -13.22
CA LEU A 101 7.77 -8.27 -13.07
C LEU A 101 9.23 -7.95 -12.72
N ALA A 102 9.83 -6.97 -13.40
CA ALA A 102 11.19 -6.52 -13.12
C ALA A 102 11.32 -5.94 -11.70
N ALA A 103 10.42 -5.03 -11.32
CA ALA A 103 10.39 -4.45 -9.98
C ALA A 103 10.22 -5.52 -8.89
N THR A 104 9.32 -6.48 -9.10
CA THR A 104 9.12 -7.60 -8.16
C THR A 104 10.40 -8.42 -7.96
N ARG A 105 11.17 -8.67 -9.04
CA ARG A 105 12.45 -9.38 -8.96
C ARG A 105 13.50 -8.57 -8.21
N ILE A 106 13.58 -7.26 -8.47
CA ILE A 106 14.52 -6.35 -7.79
C ILE A 106 14.23 -6.27 -6.29
N LEU A 107 12.95 -6.13 -5.89
CA LEU A 107 12.55 -6.13 -4.47
C LEU A 107 12.98 -7.41 -3.73
N GLN A 108 13.18 -8.52 -4.46
CA GLN A 108 13.65 -9.78 -3.91
C GLN A 108 15.18 -9.92 -3.86
N THR A 109 15.95 -8.95 -4.35
CA THR A 109 17.43 -8.94 -4.23
C THR A 109 17.89 -8.26 -2.95
N ALA A 110 19.17 -8.40 -2.61
CA ALA A 110 19.76 -7.68 -1.48
C ALA A 110 19.77 -6.16 -1.71
N GLU A 111 20.00 -5.73 -2.95
CA GLU A 111 19.98 -4.31 -3.33
C GLU A 111 18.59 -3.69 -3.13
N GLY A 112 17.53 -4.36 -3.58
CA GLY A 112 16.16 -3.89 -3.39
C GLY A 112 15.75 -3.84 -1.91
N ARG A 113 16.38 -4.66 -1.06
CA ARG A 113 16.16 -4.66 0.41
C ARG A 113 16.96 -3.60 1.17
N ALA A 114 18.04 -3.08 0.60
CA ALA A 114 18.94 -2.15 1.29
C ALA A 114 18.51 -0.68 1.17
N ARG A 115 17.60 -0.36 0.25
CA ARG A 115 17.14 1.01 0.01
C ARG A 115 15.89 1.30 0.82
N ASP A 116 16.08 1.75 2.06
CA ASP A 116 14.99 2.33 2.85
C ASP A 116 14.67 3.75 2.37
N SER A 117 13.38 4.06 2.24
CA SER A 117 12.89 5.42 2.01
C SER A 117 11.70 5.67 2.95
N PRO A 118 11.95 6.06 4.21
CA PRO A 118 10.86 6.26 5.15
C PRO A 118 10.01 7.47 4.73
N VAL A 119 8.72 7.24 4.52
CA VAL A 119 7.71 8.32 4.40
C VAL A 119 7.46 8.84 5.81
N VAL A 120 8.08 9.96 6.16
CA VAL A 120 7.91 10.59 7.48
C VAL A 120 6.93 11.75 7.36
N PRO A 121 5.76 11.72 8.02
CA PRO A 121 4.86 12.87 7.99
C PRO A 121 5.30 13.97 8.97
N LEU A 122 5.25 15.23 8.54
CA LEU A 122 5.38 16.42 9.42
C LEU A 122 3.99 16.99 9.70
N LEU A 123 3.62 17.05 10.98
CA LEU A 123 2.32 17.57 11.41
C LEU A 123 2.36 19.10 11.47
N VAL A 124 1.49 19.75 10.69
CA VAL A 124 1.37 21.23 10.64
C VAL A 124 0.07 21.73 11.25
N TYR A 125 -0.92 20.85 11.47
CA TYR A 125 -2.20 21.01 12.19
C TYR A 125 -3.16 22.09 11.67
N SER A 126 -2.67 23.06 10.90
CA SER A 126 -3.45 24.14 10.29
C SER A 126 -3.31 24.12 8.78
N PHE A 127 -4.44 24.20 8.07
CA PHE A 127 -4.49 24.20 6.62
C PHE A 127 -3.70 25.37 6.00
N SER A 128 -3.83 26.57 6.57
CA SER A 128 -3.09 27.76 6.11
C SER A 128 -1.57 27.58 6.26
N LYS A 129 -1.12 26.98 7.37
CA LYS A 129 0.31 26.68 7.60
C LYS A 129 0.82 25.61 6.63
N MET A 130 0.00 24.61 6.32
CA MET A 130 0.33 23.59 5.33
C MET A 130 0.55 24.23 3.96
N ALA A 131 -0.40 25.03 3.46
CA ALA A 131 -0.29 25.69 2.16
C ALA A 131 0.96 26.59 2.08
N ALA A 132 1.17 27.44 3.08
CA ALA A 132 2.34 28.32 3.15
C ALA A 132 3.68 27.54 3.20
N THR A 133 3.71 26.41 3.91
CA THR A 133 4.92 25.58 3.98
C THR A 133 5.22 24.91 2.64
N VAL A 134 4.20 24.34 1.97
CA VAL A 134 4.36 23.72 0.64
C VAL A 134 4.87 24.75 -0.38
N GLU A 135 4.30 25.96 -0.38
CA GLU A 135 4.71 27.04 -1.27
C GLU A 135 6.17 27.46 -1.01
N ARG A 136 6.54 27.67 0.26
CA ARG A 136 7.91 28.02 0.64
C ARG A 136 8.91 26.94 0.27
N LEU A 137 8.61 25.67 0.54
CA LEU A 137 9.49 24.56 0.17
C LEU A 137 9.67 24.48 -1.34
N THR A 138 8.59 24.68 -2.10
CA THR A 138 8.63 24.71 -3.56
C THR A 138 9.50 25.85 -4.09
N ALA A 139 9.40 27.05 -3.50
CA ALA A 139 10.27 28.18 -3.84
C ALA A 139 11.76 27.91 -3.57
N HIS A 140 12.07 26.95 -2.70
CA HIS A 140 13.44 26.48 -2.42
C HIS A 140 13.80 25.19 -3.18
N GLY A 141 13.01 24.80 -4.19
CA GLY A 141 13.27 23.62 -5.02
C GLY A 141 12.92 22.28 -4.36
N VAL A 142 12.17 22.27 -3.26
CA VAL A 142 11.74 21.06 -2.55
C VAL A 142 10.26 20.79 -2.81
N ALA A 143 9.96 19.76 -3.61
CA ALA A 143 8.60 19.30 -3.83
C ALA A 143 8.08 18.52 -2.61
N THR A 144 6.92 18.91 -2.08
CA THR A 144 6.25 18.22 -0.97
C THR A 144 4.75 18.13 -1.19
N VAL A 145 4.11 17.14 -0.55
CA VAL A 145 2.66 16.97 -0.64
C VAL A 145 2.01 17.42 0.67
N GLY A 146 1.22 18.49 0.58
CA GLY A 146 0.30 18.88 1.64
C GLY A 146 -0.95 18.00 1.63
N VAL A 147 -1.31 17.45 2.78
CA VAL A 147 -2.49 16.61 2.98
C VAL A 147 -3.41 17.28 3.98
N GLY A 148 -4.59 17.69 3.51
CA GLY A 148 -5.67 18.25 4.33
C GLY A 148 -6.96 17.43 4.21
N PHE A 149 -8.08 18.02 4.61
CA PHE A 149 -9.41 17.47 4.40
C PHE A 149 -9.71 17.28 2.90
N PRO A 150 -10.37 16.18 2.47
CA PRO A 150 -11.02 15.12 3.26
C PRO A 150 -10.11 13.94 3.66
N ALA A 151 -8.82 13.96 3.31
CA ALA A 151 -7.90 12.86 3.60
C ALA A 151 -7.44 12.81 5.07
N THR A 152 -7.54 13.93 5.78
CA THR A 152 -7.30 14.07 7.23
C THR A 152 -8.43 14.90 7.85
N PRO A 153 -8.72 14.76 9.16
CA PRO A 153 -9.60 15.68 9.87
C PRO A 153 -9.14 17.14 9.72
N LEU A 154 -10.08 18.09 9.84
CA LEU A 154 -9.84 19.53 9.61
C LEU A 154 -8.70 20.12 10.47
N ASP A 155 -8.47 19.57 11.66
CA ASP A 155 -7.47 19.99 12.65
C ASP A 155 -6.13 19.22 12.55
N SER A 156 -6.02 18.31 11.58
CA SER A 156 -4.97 17.29 11.52
C SER A 156 -4.21 17.30 10.19
N ALA A 157 -4.19 18.47 9.53
CA ALA A 157 -3.45 18.71 8.30
C ALA A 157 -1.95 18.46 8.49
N ARG A 158 -1.30 17.90 7.48
CA ARG A 158 0.10 17.45 7.56
C ARG A 158 0.80 17.49 6.20
N ILE A 159 2.12 17.48 6.22
CA ILE A 159 2.98 17.38 5.04
C ILE A 159 3.57 15.98 5.01
N ARG A 160 3.65 15.36 3.82
CA ARG A 160 4.30 14.07 3.61
C ARG A 160 5.53 14.24 2.71
N TYR A 161 6.63 13.64 3.14
CA TYR A 161 7.88 13.47 2.40
C TYR A 161 7.96 12.06 1.80
#